data_AF-K5ZH24-F1
#
_entry.id   AF-K5ZH24-F1
#
_cell.length_a   1.000
_cell.length_b   1.000
_cell.length_c   1.000
_cell.angle_alpha   90.00
_cell.angle_beta   90.00
_cell.angle_gamma   90.00
#
_symmetry.space_group_name_H-M   'P 1'
#
loop_
_entity.id
_entity.type
_entity.pdbx_description
1 polymer ?
#
loop_
_entity_poly.entity_id
_entity_poly.type
_entity_poly.pdbx_seq_one_letter_code
_entity_poly.pdbx_strand_id
1 'polypeptide(L)'
;MQFQVVSMRSYNYLMADNDSAAGHYVELREEKLFGLIRAVLEMVEVDEAWYLATNADVAQAVSAGKLSSGKAHYVAAGYFENRLPRPVLVDEAWYLAEYPDVAEAIANGGVASATLHFHNSGFLEGRLPHKGWSVLRDGASAAVVRLPARVAERA
;
A
#
# COMPACT_ATOMS: atom_id res chain seq x y z
N MET A 1 0.63 28.78 -11.02
CA MET A 1 1.11 27.54 -10.37
C MET A 1 -0.10 26.65 -10.19
N GLN A 2 -0.16 25.51 -10.87
CA GLN A 2 -1.34 24.63 -10.89
C GLN A 2 -1.17 23.61 -9.77
N PHE A 3 -2.09 23.60 -8.81
CA PHE A 3 -2.08 22.64 -7.71
C PHE A 3 -2.94 21.43 -8.10
N GLN A 4 -2.40 20.23 -7.97
CA GLN A 4 -3.18 19.00 -8.14
C GLN A 4 -3.99 18.74 -6.87
N VAL A 5 -5.29 18.53 -7.03
CA VAL A 5 -6.22 18.21 -5.94
C VAL A 5 -6.70 16.79 -6.17
N VAL A 6 -6.61 15.96 -5.13
CA VAL A 6 -7.15 14.61 -5.13
C VAL A 6 -8.47 14.63 -4.36
N SER A 7 -9.53 14.16 -5.01
CA SER A 7 -10.86 13.99 -4.40
C SER A 7 -11.06 12.52 -4.07
N MET A 8 -11.14 12.20 -2.78
CA MET A 8 -11.53 10.87 -2.31
C MET A 8 -13.01 10.90 -1.94
N ARG A 9 -13.81 10.11 -2.65
CA ARG A 9 -15.27 10.04 -2.47
C ARG A 9 -15.66 8.68 -1.95
N SER A 10 -16.56 8.64 -0.97
CA SER A 10 -17.19 7.38 -0.55
C SER A 10 -17.92 6.75 -1.74
N TYR A 11 -17.87 5.43 -1.90
CA TYR A 11 -18.57 4.73 -2.99
C TYR A 11 -20.08 5.05 -3.02
N ASN A 12 -20.70 5.24 -1.85
CA ASN A 12 -22.10 5.64 -1.74
C ASN A 12 -22.39 7.03 -2.37
N TYR A 13 -21.38 7.89 -2.55
CA TYR A 13 -21.51 9.18 -3.22
C TYR A 13 -21.70 9.04 -4.73
N LEU A 14 -21.10 8.03 -5.36
CA LEU A 14 -21.13 7.86 -6.83
C LEU A 14 -22.42 7.21 -7.34
N MET A 15 -23.13 6.50 -6.47
CA MET A 15 -24.30 5.68 -6.83
C MET A 15 -25.62 6.24 -6.31
N ALA A 16 -25.61 7.41 -5.67
CA ALA A 16 -26.83 7.99 -5.14
C ALA A 16 -27.40 9.02 -6.12
N ASP A 17 -28.71 8.93 -6.37
CA ASP A 17 -29.45 9.89 -7.19
C ASP A 17 -29.21 11.32 -6.66
N ASN A 18 -29.21 12.29 -7.59
CA ASN A 18 -28.82 13.70 -7.42
C ASN A 18 -29.47 14.47 -6.23
N ASP A 19 -30.38 13.86 -5.48
CA ASP A 19 -31.07 14.43 -4.32
C ASP A 19 -30.53 13.97 -2.95
N SER A 20 -29.52 13.11 -2.88
CA SER A 20 -28.94 12.69 -1.59
C SER A 20 -27.77 13.57 -1.15
N ALA A 21 -28.10 14.62 -0.40
CA ALA A 21 -27.14 15.54 0.23
C ALA A 21 -26.31 14.94 1.39
N ALA A 22 -25.91 13.65 1.35
CA ALA A 22 -25.29 12.98 2.50
C ALA A 22 -24.06 12.11 2.16
N GLY A 23 -23.33 12.43 1.09
CA GLY A 23 -22.05 11.79 0.82
C GLY A 23 -20.88 12.60 1.40
N HIS A 24 -20.09 12.00 2.28
CA HIS A 24 -18.84 12.60 2.75
C HIS A 24 -17.75 12.42 1.68
N TYR A 25 -17.15 13.53 1.26
CA TYR A 25 -15.92 13.53 0.46
C TYR A 25 -14.83 14.31 1.16
N VAL A 26 -13.59 13.97 0.87
CA VAL A 26 -12.42 14.67 1.36
C VAL A 26 -11.64 15.17 0.14
N GLU A 27 -11.50 16.49 0.05
CA GLU A 27 -10.61 17.14 -0.91
C GLU A 27 -9.33 17.54 -0.20
N LEU A 28 -8.21 17.03 -0.70
CA LEU A 28 -6.89 17.34 -0.20
C LEU A 28 -6.01 17.73 -1.38
N ARG A 29 -5.14 18.70 -1.15
CA ARG A 29 -4.05 18.92 -2.09
C ARG A 29 -3.16 17.68 -2.11
N GLU A 30 -2.69 17.31 -3.29
CA GLU A 30 -1.93 16.07 -3.50
C GLU A 30 -0.74 15.95 -2.53
N GLU A 31 -0.03 17.05 -2.28
CA GLU A 31 1.12 17.02 -1.37
C GLU A 31 0.71 16.71 0.08
N LYS A 32 -0.52 17.05 0.48
CA LYS A 32 -1.06 16.71 1.80
C LYS A 32 -1.48 15.27 1.88
N LEU A 33 -2.07 14.71 0.82
CA LEU A 33 -2.38 13.29 0.74
C LEU A 33 -1.09 12.46 0.84
N PHE A 34 -0.07 12.76 0.04
CA PHE A 34 1.20 12.05 0.14
C PHE A 34 1.88 12.24 1.49
N GLY A 35 1.77 13.43 2.11
CA GLY A 35 2.24 13.64 3.49
C GLY A 35 1.56 12.69 4.50
N LEU A 36 0.24 12.50 4.38
CA LEU A 36 -0.50 11.57 5.24
C LEU A 36 -0.11 10.11 4.97
N ILE A 37 0.03 9.72 3.70
CA ILE A 37 0.48 8.36 3.34
C ILE A 37 1.87 8.10 3.92
N ARG A 38 2.82 9.02 3.75
CA ARG A 38 4.16 8.89 4.33
C ARG A 38 4.13 8.76 5.85
N ALA A 39 3.28 9.53 6.54
CA ALA A 39 3.11 9.41 7.98
C ALA A 39 2.59 8.02 8.41
N VAL A 40 1.75 7.39 7.60
CA VAL A 40 1.32 5.99 7.82
C VAL A 40 2.44 5.01 7.50
N LEU A 41 3.21 5.24 6.43
CA LEU A 41 4.33 4.38 6.04
C LEU A 41 5.46 4.36 7.09
N GLU A 42 5.59 5.39 7.92
CA GLU A 42 6.51 5.35 9.07
C GLU A 42 6.20 4.20 10.06
N MET A 43 4.95 3.72 10.08
CA MET A 43 4.54 2.59 10.92
C MET A 43 4.91 1.23 10.30
N VAL A 44 5.36 1.19 9.04
CA VAL A 44 5.75 -0.04 8.36
C VAL A 44 7.07 -0.54 8.93
N GLU A 45 7.10 -1.83 9.24
CA GLU A 45 8.34 -2.56 9.54
C GLU A 45 9.09 -2.86 8.24
N VAL A 46 10.29 -2.31 8.12
CA VAL A 46 11.20 -2.55 7.00
C VAL A 46 12.33 -3.45 7.49
N ASP A 47 12.52 -4.58 6.81
CA ASP A 47 13.71 -5.41 7.04
C ASP A 47 14.88 -4.71 6.35
N GLU A 48 15.65 -3.93 7.11
CA GLU A 48 16.73 -3.10 6.59
C GLU A 48 17.78 -3.92 5.82
N ALA A 49 18.17 -5.07 6.36
CA ALA A 49 19.21 -5.89 5.75
C ALA A 49 18.75 -6.48 4.42
N TRP A 50 17.53 -7.04 4.38
CA TRP A 50 16.95 -7.53 3.15
C TRP A 50 16.70 -6.41 2.15
N TYR A 51 16.15 -5.29 2.60
CA TYR A 51 15.79 -4.17 1.75
C TYR A 51 17.01 -3.56 1.05
N LEU A 52 18.12 -3.36 1.77
CA LEU A 52 19.36 -2.87 1.16
C LEU A 52 20.01 -3.93 0.24
N ALA A 53 19.89 -5.22 0.56
CA ALA A 53 20.39 -6.29 -0.30
C ALA A 53 19.61 -6.39 -1.62
N THR A 54 18.30 -6.15 -1.60
CA THR A 54 17.44 -6.15 -2.80
C THR A 54 17.53 -4.85 -3.60
N ASN A 55 17.90 -3.72 -2.96
CA ASN A 55 17.89 -2.40 -3.55
C ASN A 55 19.30 -1.77 -3.53
N ALA A 56 20.14 -2.19 -4.48
CA ALA A 56 21.55 -1.80 -4.54
C ALA A 56 21.77 -0.28 -4.67
N ASP A 57 20.87 0.42 -5.37
CA ASP A 57 20.87 1.88 -5.49
C ASP A 57 20.66 2.57 -4.13
N VAL A 58 19.74 2.04 -3.32
CA VAL A 58 19.48 2.53 -1.96
C VAL A 58 20.65 2.22 -1.05
N ALA A 59 21.20 1.01 -1.11
CA ALA A 59 22.38 0.62 -0.35
C ALA A 59 23.57 1.56 -0.62
N GLN A 60 23.80 1.91 -1.89
CA GLN A 60 24.83 2.89 -2.27
C GLN A 60 24.53 4.26 -1.68
N ALA A 61 23.30 4.76 -1.79
CA ALA A 61 22.93 6.07 -1.24
C ALA A 61 23.06 6.14 0.29
N VAL A 62 22.73 5.06 1.01
CA VAL A 62 22.94 4.95 2.46
C VAL A 62 24.43 4.95 2.80
N SER A 63 25.23 4.13 2.11
CA SER A 63 26.69 4.07 2.35
C SER A 63 27.41 5.41 2.08
N ALA A 64 26.89 6.19 1.12
CA ALA A 64 27.39 7.53 0.81
C ALA A 64 26.86 8.63 1.74
N GLY A 65 26.05 8.30 2.76
CA GLY A 65 25.46 9.26 3.70
C GLY A 65 24.37 10.16 3.10
N LYS A 66 23.86 9.84 1.90
CA LYS A 66 22.78 10.61 1.24
C LYS A 66 21.40 10.24 1.78
N LEU A 67 21.26 9.01 2.28
CA LEU A 67 20.07 8.51 2.96
C LEU A 67 20.47 7.99 4.34
N SER A 68 19.61 8.16 5.33
CA SER A 68 19.87 7.68 6.68
C SER A 68 19.65 6.16 6.83
N SER A 69 18.75 5.58 6.04
CA SER A 69 18.44 4.15 6.03
C SER A 69 17.60 3.75 4.81
N GLY A 70 17.48 2.43 4.58
CA GLY A 70 16.52 1.82 3.68
C GLY A 70 15.08 2.12 4.09
N LYS A 71 14.75 2.12 5.39
CA LYS A 71 13.45 2.61 5.86
C LYS A 71 13.17 4.06 5.44
N ALA A 72 14.13 4.95 5.56
CA ALA A 72 13.97 6.34 5.14
C ALA A 72 13.68 6.44 3.63
N HIS A 73 14.34 5.61 2.82
CA HIS A 73 14.01 5.48 1.40
C HIS A 73 12.59 4.97 1.17
N TYR A 74 12.21 3.89 1.85
CA TYR A 74 10.91 3.25 1.69
C TYR A 74 9.75 4.21 1.94
N VAL A 75 9.82 4.97 3.05
CA VAL A 75 8.82 5.98 3.40
C VAL A 75 8.80 7.12 2.39
N ALA A 76 9.97 7.62 1.97
CA ALA A 76 10.04 8.77 1.07
C ALA A 76 9.54 8.45 -0.35
N ALA A 77 9.94 7.28 -0.87
CA ALA A 77 9.79 6.89 -2.26
C ALA A 77 9.50 5.39 -2.47
N GLY A 78 10.16 4.48 -1.76
CA GLY A 78 10.15 3.05 -2.09
C GLY A 78 8.75 2.41 -2.18
N TYR A 79 7.81 2.77 -1.31
CA TYR A 79 6.42 2.32 -1.42
C TYR A 79 5.77 2.72 -2.76
N PHE A 80 5.98 3.97 -3.18
CA PHE A 80 5.45 4.51 -4.44
C PHE A 80 6.18 3.95 -5.67
N GLU A 81 7.35 3.36 -5.47
CA GLU A 81 8.16 2.69 -6.50
C GLU A 81 7.85 1.18 -6.60
N ASN A 82 6.80 0.68 -5.95
CA ASN A 82 6.45 -0.75 -5.89
C ASN A 82 7.56 -1.62 -5.25
N ARG A 83 8.40 -1.05 -4.36
CA ARG A 83 9.38 -1.84 -3.60
C ARG A 83 8.68 -2.44 -2.39
N LEU A 84 8.90 -3.72 -2.13
CA LEU A 84 8.42 -4.36 -0.90
C LEU A 84 9.32 -3.96 0.28
N PRO A 85 8.79 -3.79 1.51
CA PRO A 85 9.58 -3.40 2.68
C PRO A 85 10.35 -4.57 3.32
N ARG A 86 9.96 -5.81 3.01
CA ARG A 86 10.44 -7.05 3.61
C ARG A 86 10.09 -8.24 2.70
N PRO A 87 10.66 -9.44 2.93
CA PRO A 87 10.20 -10.65 2.26
C PRO A 87 8.72 -10.89 2.53
N VAL A 88 7.97 -11.22 1.46
CA VAL A 88 6.53 -11.50 1.55
C VAL A 88 6.26 -12.89 0.97
N LEU A 89 5.59 -13.73 1.75
CA LEU A 89 5.13 -15.04 1.29
C LEU A 89 3.77 -14.88 0.61
N VAL A 90 3.60 -15.50 -0.54
CA VAL A 90 2.32 -15.52 -1.27
C VAL A 90 1.68 -16.89 -1.05
N ASP A 91 0.45 -16.88 -0.55
CA ASP A 91 -0.39 -18.08 -0.52
C ASP A 91 -1.00 -18.24 -1.91
N GLU A 92 -0.35 -19.03 -2.75
CA GLU A 92 -0.73 -19.17 -4.16
C GLU A 92 -2.15 -19.71 -4.34
N ALA A 93 -2.59 -20.67 -3.51
CA ALA A 93 -3.93 -21.22 -3.61
C ALA A 93 -5.00 -20.16 -3.28
N TRP A 94 -4.79 -19.38 -2.22
CA TRP A 94 -5.68 -18.27 -1.89
C TRP A 94 -5.61 -17.14 -2.93
N TYR A 95 -4.40 -16.77 -3.36
CA TYR A 95 -4.17 -15.66 -4.28
C TYR A 95 -4.85 -15.90 -5.63
N LEU A 96 -4.74 -17.11 -6.18
CA LEU A 96 -5.39 -17.45 -7.46
C LEU A 96 -6.91 -17.62 -7.34
N ALA A 97 -7.42 -17.96 -6.15
CA ALA A 97 -8.85 -17.99 -5.88
C ALA A 97 -9.43 -16.58 -5.72
N GLU A 98 -8.71 -15.67 -5.07
CA GLU A 98 -9.10 -14.27 -4.88
C GLU A 98 -8.96 -13.43 -6.16
N TYR A 99 -7.98 -13.77 -7.00
CA TYR A 99 -7.62 -13.03 -8.21
C TYR A 99 -7.71 -13.92 -9.47
N PRO A 100 -8.93 -14.21 -9.98
CA PRO A 100 -9.12 -15.11 -11.12
C PRO A 100 -8.44 -14.65 -12.42
N ASP A 101 -8.26 -13.34 -12.60
CA ASP A 101 -7.56 -12.75 -13.74
C ASP A 101 -6.07 -13.13 -13.77
N VAL A 102 -5.45 -13.27 -12.59
CA VAL A 102 -4.06 -13.76 -12.48
C VAL A 102 -3.99 -15.26 -12.78
N ALA A 103 -4.97 -16.03 -12.31
CA ALA A 103 -5.07 -17.45 -12.62
C ALA A 103 -5.19 -17.68 -14.14
N GLU A 104 -6.01 -16.89 -14.82
CA GLU A 104 -6.13 -16.90 -16.28
C GLU A 104 -4.82 -16.48 -16.97
N ALA A 105 -4.16 -15.41 -16.48
CA ALA A 105 -2.88 -14.96 -17.03
C ALA A 105 -1.79 -16.04 -16.91
N ILE A 106 -1.77 -16.81 -15.81
CA ILE A 106 -0.85 -17.93 -15.64
C ILE A 106 -1.21 -19.08 -16.58
N ALA A 107 -2.50 -19.46 -16.67
CA ALA A 107 -2.96 -20.52 -17.56
C ALA A 107 -2.62 -20.24 -19.04
N ASN A 108 -2.65 -18.96 -19.43
CA ASN A 108 -2.31 -18.50 -20.77
C ASN A 108 -0.80 -18.26 -20.98
N GLY A 109 0.04 -18.50 -19.95
CA GLY A 109 1.49 -18.31 -20.02
C GLY A 109 1.96 -16.85 -20.02
N GLY A 110 1.08 -15.90 -19.69
CA GLY A 110 1.41 -14.48 -19.58
C GLY A 110 2.18 -14.13 -18.30
N VAL A 111 2.02 -14.93 -17.24
CA VAL A 111 2.77 -14.80 -15.98
C VAL A 111 3.20 -16.17 -15.49
N ALA A 112 4.41 -16.28 -14.93
CA ALA A 112 4.98 -17.58 -14.55
C ALA A 112 4.42 -18.16 -13.23
N SER A 113 4.00 -17.32 -12.28
CA SER A 113 3.46 -17.74 -10.99
C SER A 113 2.74 -16.61 -10.25
N ALA A 114 1.94 -16.95 -9.23
CA ALA A 114 1.27 -15.97 -8.37
C ALA A 114 2.28 -15.06 -7.65
N THR A 115 3.39 -15.64 -7.16
CA THR A 115 4.47 -14.88 -6.49
C THR A 115 5.12 -13.88 -7.44
N LEU A 116 5.40 -14.28 -8.69
CA LEU A 116 5.97 -13.38 -9.67
C LEU A 116 5.01 -12.24 -10.02
N HIS A 117 3.71 -12.55 -10.17
CA HIS A 117 2.69 -11.51 -10.37
C HIS A 117 2.69 -10.52 -9.20
N PHE A 118 2.61 -11.03 -7.96
CA PHE A 118 2.52 -10.19 -6.78
C PHE A 118 3.71 -9.24 -6.65
N HIS A 119 4.93 -9.74 -6.83
CA HIS A 119 6.15 -8.93 -6.74
C HIS A 119 6.27 -7.91 -7.87
N ASN A 120 5.86 -8.25 -9.09
CA ASN A 120 6.03 -7.36 -10.24
C ASN A 120 4.95 -6.28 -10.33
N SER A 121 3.72 -6.59 -9.96
CA SER A 121 2.59 -5.64 -10.11
C SER A 121 1.53 -5.76 -9.03
N GLY A 122 1.29 -6.96 -8.45
CA GLY A 122 0.21 -7.16 -7.50
C GLY A 122 0.29 -6.25 -6.26
N PHE A 123 1.49 -5.99 -5.74
CA PHE A 123 1.65 -5.04 -4.63
C PHE A 123 1.26 -3.60 -5.02
N LEU A 124 1.70 -3.11 -6.19
CA LEU A 124 1.32 -1.80 -6.72
C LEU A 124 -0.18 -1.68 -7.00
N GLU A 125 -0.79 -2.77 -7.47
CA GLU A 125 -2.23 -2.88 -7.71
C GLU A 125 -3.06 -2.92 -6.41
N GLY A 126 -2.40 -3.01 -5.24
CA GLY A 126 -3.05 -3.10 -3.94
C GLY A 126 -3.63 -4.49 -3.63
N ARG A 127 -3.18 -5.53 -4.36
CA ARG A 127 -3.54 -6.92 -4.06
C ARG A 127 -2.84 -7.39 -2.80
N LEU A 128 -3.49 -8.29 -2.08
CA LEU A 128 -2.92 -8.92 -0.89
C LEU A 128 -2.23 -10.23 -1.30
N PRO A 129 -1.09 -10.59 -0.71
CA PRO A 129 -0.39 -11.85 -1.01
C PRO A 129 -1.04 -13.08 -0.36
N HIS A 130 -1.77 -12.87 0.74
CA HIS A 130 -2.55 -13.88 1.46
C HIS A 130 -3.64 -13.20 2.29
N LYS A 131 -4.60 -14.00 2.78
CA LYS A 131 -5.67 -13.51 3.66
C LYS A 131 -5.09 -12.85 4.92
N GLY A 132 -5.60 -11.67 5.26
CA GLY A 132 -5.24 -10.95 6.48
C GLY A 132 -3.87 -10.28 6.47
N TRP A 133 -3.18 -10.25 5.32
CA TRP A 133 -1.92 -9.53 5.16
C TRP A 133 -2.09 -8.02 5.33
N SER A 134 -1.07 -7.34 5.88
CA SER A 134 -1.03 -5.88 5.91
C SER A 134 0.40 -5.37 5.82
N VAL A 135 0.66 -4.45 4.89
CA VAL A 135 1.95 -3.75 4.81
C VAL A 135 2.35 -3.12 6.15
N LEU A 136 1.37 -2.68 6.95
CA LEU A 136 1.62 -2.08 8.25
C LEU A 136 2.11 -3.10 9.29
N ARG A 137 1.57 -4.32 9.28
CA ARG A 137 1.92 -5.40 10.23
C ARG A 137 1.59 -6.77 9.64
N ASP A 138 2.59 -7.65 9.55
CA ASP A 138 2.38 -9.07 9.20
C ASP A 138 2.62 -9.95 10.43
N GLY A 139 1.56 -10.61 10.94
CA GLY A 139 1.62 -11.54 12.07
C GLY A 139 0.43 -11.45 13.03
N ALA A 140 0.26 -12.47 13.90
CA ALA A 140 -0.92 -12.74 14.77
C ALA A 140 -1.34 -11.62 15.75
N SER A 141 -0.68 -10.46 15.75
CA SER A 141 -1.06 -9.26 16.48
C SER A 141 -1.87 -8.28 15.61
N ALA A 142 -2.77 -8.81 14.78
CA ALA A 142 -3.86 -8.05 14.16
C ALA A 142 -4.92 -7.63 15.22
N ALA A 143 -4.45 -7.13 16.37
CA ALA A 143 -5.28 -6.36 17.27
C ALA A 143 -5.65 -5.08 16.53
N VAL A 144 -6.83 -5.14 15.92
CA VAL A 144 -7.65 -4.04 15.41
C VAL A 144 -7.19 -2.73 16.05
N VAL A 145 -6.66 -1.81 15.25
CA VAL A 145 -6.58 -0.42 15.67
C VAL A 145 -8.03 -0.02 15.97
N ARG A 146 -8.41 -0.06 17.25
CA ARG A 146 -9.62 0.60 17.71
C ARG A 146 -9.31 2.08 17.52
N LEU A 147 -9.74 2.61 16.37
CA LEU A 147 -9.89 4.05 16.22
C LEU A 147 -10.64 4.52 17.47
N PRO A 148 -10.15 5.56 18.18
CA PRO A 148 -10.86 6.09 19.33
C PRO A 148 -12.30 6.35 18.88
N ALA A 149 -13.26 5.88 19.68
CA ALA A 149 -14.68 6.08 19.42
C ALA A 149 -14.89 7.54 19.03
N ARG A 150 -15.61 7.77 17.92
CA ARG A 150 -15.93 9.11 17.41
C ARG A 150 -16.32 9.97 18.60
N VAL A 151 -15.69 11.14 18.75
CA VAL A 151 -16.16 12.18 19.67
C VAL A 151 -17.59 12.47 19.24
N ALA A 152 -18.54 11.98 20.04
CA ALA A 152 -19.95 12.19 19.81
C ALA A 152 -20.22 13.69 19.79
N GLU A 153 -20.89 14.09 18.72
CA GLU A 153 -21.76 15.25 18.56
C GLU A 153 -21.84 16.17 19.78
N ARG A 154 -21.28 17.38 19.64
CA ARG A 154 -21.78 18.53 20.39
C ARG A 154 -22.91 19.15 19.59
N ALA A 155 -24.12 18.92 20.10
CA ALA A 155 -25.26 19.80 19.89
C ALA A 155 -24.98 21.20 20.46
#